data_AF-A0AAV9E413-F1
#
_entry.id   AF-A0AAV9E413-F1
#
_cell.length_a   1.000
_cell.length_b   1.000
_cell.length_c   1.000
_cell.angle_alpha   90.00
_cell.angle_beta   90.00
_cell.angle_gamma   90.00
#
_symmetry.space_group_name_H-M   'P 1'
#
loop_
_entity.id
_entity.type
_entity.pdbx_description
1 polymer ?
#
loop_
_entity_poly.entity_id
_entity_poly.type
_entity_poly.pdbx_seq_one_letter_code
_entity_poly.pdbx_strand_id
1 'polypeptide(L)'
;MSLRLRSSKKRGVSTLDIWPWKYLVPWMVEDLFGRRATKKYRLDLLDIDKDGDTYNMEEFVMLLHDFINNPMAHDLIHNGATFQVAGLTNNSCLAESNEIRLCVREHPSLGRHVLDVAKKRLDDMLYVGLTEDHKQSATMFANMVGAQVLSETLSLHTDDESTNSTGSKPYSSINLQNRQSGSN
;
A
#
# COMPACT_ATOMS: atom_id res chain seq x y z
N MET A 1 -2.14 22.63 31.09
CA MET A 1 -1.76 21.25 30.71
C MET A 1 -3.02 20.40 30.67
N SER A 2 -3.45 19.95 29.49
CA SER A 2 -4.53 18.96 29.37
C SER A 2 -3.96 17.74 28.64
N LEU A 3 -3.51 16.77 29.42
CA LEU A 3 -3.16 15.45 28.92
C LEU A 3 -4.48 14.69 28.71
N ARG A 4 -5.03 14.74 27.50
CA ARG A 4 -6.05 13.76 27.09
C ARG A 4 -5.36 12.41 27.00
N LEU A 5 -5.52 11.62 28.06
CA LEU A 5 -5.23 10.18 28.09
C LEU A 5 -5.94 9.53 26.90
N ARG A 6 -5.16 9.20 25.85
CA ARG A 6 -5.66 8.40 24.73
C ARG A 6 -5.94 7.01 25.27
N SER A 7 -7.23 6.70 25.36
CA SER A 7 -7.77 5.35 25.60
C SER A 7 -6.99 4.31 24.78
N SER A 8 -6.32 3.42 25.50
CA SER A 8 -5.53 2.31 25.01
C SER A 8 -6.44 1.19 24.51
N LYS A 9 -6.88 1.28 23.25
CA LYS A 9 -7.41 0.14 22.49
C LYS A 9 -7.17 0.36 21.00
N LYS A 10 -5.90 0.35 20.57
CA LYS A 10 -5.56 0.29 19.14
C LYS A 10 -5.53 -1.17 18.70
N ARG A 11 -6.68 -1.73 18.33
CA ARG A 11 -6.76 -3.03 17.63
C ARG A 11 -6.52 -2.91 16.12
N GLY A 12 -6.43 -1.68 15.59
CA GLY A 12 -6.18 -1.41 14.19
C GLY A 12 -4.89 -0.61 13.98
N VAL A 13 -4.22 -0.89 12.87
CA VAL A 13 -3.09 -0.09 12.38
C VAL A 13 -3.66 1.23 11.84
N SER A 14 -3.16 2.36 12.30
CA SER A 14 -3.57 3.66 11.77
C SER A 14 -2.99 3.83 10.38
N THR A 15 -3.69 4.52 9.47
CA THR A 15 -3.08 4.96 8.20
C THR A 15 -1.84 5.82 8.44
N LEU A 16 -1.81 6.57 9.56
CA LEU A 16 -0.64 7.35 9.99
C LEU A 16 0.56 6.50 10.42
N ASP A 17 0.40 5.18 10.57
CA ASP A 17 1.49 4.26 10.95
C ASP A 17 2.06 3.53 9.72
N ILE A 18 1.50 3.73 8.52
CA ILE A 18 1.83 2.99 7.29
C ILE A 18 2.49 3.92 6.26
N TRP A 19 3.50 3.43 5.55
CA TRP A 19 4.11 4.17 4.43
C TRP A 19 3.19 4.17 3.19
N PRO A 20 3.12 5.27 2.40
CA PRO A 20 3.79 6.57 2.58
C PRO A 20 3.01 7.53 3.49
N TRP A 21 1.78 7.18 3.86
CA TRP A 21 0.82 8.04 4.58
C TRP A 21 1.33 8.60 5.90
N LYS A 22 2.15 7.84 6.62
CA LYS A 22 2.85 8.27 7.85
C LYS A 22 3.57 9.61 7.70
N TYR A 23 4.11 9.89 6.51
CA TYR A 23 4.86 11.11 6.22
C TYR A 23 4.04 12.08 5.37
N LEU A 24 3.30 11.57 4.38
CA LEU A 24 2.49 12.39 3.48
C LEU A 24 1.36 13.12 4.22
N VAL A 25 0.60 12.42 5.06
CA VAL A 25 -0.60 12.99 5.68
C VAL A 25 -0.27 14.13 6.65
N PRO A 26 0.69 13.99 7.59
CA PRO A 26 1.07 15.12 8.46
C PRO A 26 1.51 16.35 7.67
N TRP A 27 2.31 16.16 6.61
CA TRP A 27 2.73 17.25 5.74
C TRP A 27 1.56 17.93 5.02
N MET A 28 0.63 17.16 4.44
CA MET A 28 -0.54 17.72 3.75
C MET A 28 -1.41 18.51 4.72
N VAL A 29 -1.57 17.99 5.94
CA VAL A 29 -2.32 18.66 7.00
C VAL A 29 -1.66 19.98 7.38
N GLU A 30 -0.34 20.02 7.50
CA GLU A 30 0.42 21.25 7.79
C GLU A 30 0.26 22.30 6.67
N ASP A 31 0.40 21.91 5.40
CA ASP A 31 0.18 22.81 4.25
C ASP A 31 -1.25 23.38 4.24
N LEU A 32 -2.27 22.53 4.41
CA LEU A 32 -3.67 22.94 4.45
C LEU A 32 -3.97 23.93 5.60
N PHE A 33 -3.45 23.66 6.79
CA PHE A 33 -3.64 24.56 7.94
C PHE A 33 -2.84 25.86 7.79
N GLY A 34 -1.65 25.81 7.19
CA GLY A 34 -0.85 26.98 6.86
C GLY A 34 -1.59 27.94 5.92
N ARG A 35 -2.15 27.41 4.81
CA ARG A 35 -2.96 28.20 3.86
C ARG A 35 -4.18 28.82 4.52
N ARG A 36 -4.91 28.03 5.33
CA ARG A 36 -6.07 28.54 6.09
C ARG A 36 -5.69 29.68 7.04
N ALA A 37 -4.57 29.57 7.75
CA ALA A 37 -4.12 30.60 8.67
C ALA A 37 -3.80 31.91 7.93
N THR A 38 -3.04 31.86 6.84
CA THR A 38 -2.75 33.02 5.99
C THR A 38 -4.02 33.65 5.42
N LYS A 39 -5.00 32.82 5.03
CA LYS A 39 -6.30 33.29 4.55
C LYS A 39 -7.09 34.05 5.62
N LYS A 40 -7.10 33.58 6.87
CA LYS A 40 -7.77 34.32 7.97
C LYS A 40 -7.25 35.76 8.06
N TYR A 41 -5.95 35.96 7.86
CA TYR A 41 -5.35 37.30 7.81
C TYR A 41 -5.68 38.08 6.52
N ARG A 42 -5.87 37.40 5.38
CA ARG A 42 -6.22 38.03 4.08
C ARG A 42 -7.70 38.41 3.94
N LEU A 43 -8.62 37.58 4.46
CA LEU A 43 -10.07 37.84 4.41
C LEU A 43 -10.48 39.03 5.29
N ASP A 44 -9.76 39.26 6.39
CA ASP A 44 -9.93 40.47 7.18
C ASP A 44 -9.51 41.75 6.40
N LEU A 45 -8.87 41.61 5.22
CA LEU A 45 -8.30 42.71 4.42
C LEU A 45 -8.92 42.88 3.02
N LEU A 46 -9.54 41.86 2.41
CA LEU A 46 -10.08 41.96 1.04
C LEU A 46 -11.38 41.16 0.85
N ASP A 47 -12.38 41.85 0.28
CA ASP A 47 -13.67 41.33 -0.17
C ASP A 47 -13.44 40.28 -1.28
N ILE A 48 -13.97 39.07 -1.11
CA ILE A 48 -13.58 37.90 -1.92
C ILE A 48 -14.28 37.97 -3.28
N ASP A 49 -13.47 38.16 -4.32
CA ASP A 49 -13.89 38.04 -5.70
C ASP A 49 -14.34 36.60 -6.00
N LYS A 50 -15.53 36.49 -6.58
CA LYS A 50 -16.22 35.22 -6.83
C LYS A 50 -15.85 34.71 -8.22
N ASP A 51 -14.61 34.27 -8.40
CA ASP A 51 -14.25 33.58 -9.64
C ASP A 51 -14.73 32.11 -9.59
N GLY A 52 -15.30 31.67 -10.71
CA GLY A 52 -16.29 30.58 -10.80
C GLY A 52 -15.75 29.17 -11.00
N ASP A 53 -14.45 28.93 -10.87
CA ASP A 53 -13.86 27.60 -11.01
C ASP A 53 -13.76 26.89 -9.63
N THR A 54 -14.73 26.01 -9.37
CA THR A 54 -14.78 25.19 -8.14
C THR A 54 -13.66 24.15 -8.02
N TYR A 55 -12.91 23.90 -9.10
CA TYR A 55 -11.77 22.98 -9.08
C TYR A 55 -10.43 23.70 -8.94
N ASN A 56 -10.36 25.00 -9.25
CA ASN A 56 -9.18 25.81 -9.04
C ASN A 56 -9.24 26.58 -7.71
N MET A 57 -8.94 25.87 -6.62
CA MET A 57 -8.94 26.41 -5.26
C MET A 57 -7.52 26.70 -4.75
N GLU A 58 -6.68 27.37 -5.55
CA GLU A 58 -5.27 27.68 -5.22
C GLU A 58 -5.10 28.33 -3.84
N GLU A 59 -6.08 29.14 -3.42
CA GLU A 59 -6.09 29.77 -2.11
C GLU A 59 -6.28 28.80 -0.93
N PHE A 60 -6.87 27.63 -1.16
CA PHE A 60 -7.22 26.66 -0.11
C PHE A 60 -6.38 25.40 -0.15
N VAL A 61 -5.94 24.98 -1.32
CA VAL A 61 -5.21 23.73 -1.54
C VAL A 61 -4.05 23.97 -2.49
N MET A 62 -3.01 23.17 -2.34
CA MET A 62 -1.93 23.10 -3.32
C MET A 62 -2.48 22.59 -4.66
N LEU A 63 -2.11 23.23 -5.76
CA LEU A 63 -2.46 22.75 -7.10
C LEU A 63 -1.73 21.45 -7.42
N LEU A 64 -2.31 20.61 -8.27
CA LEU A 64 -1.73 19.31 -8.59
C LEU A 64 -0.33 19.43 -9.20
N HIS A 65 -0.11 20.40 -10.09
CA HIS A 65 1.19 20.61 -10.72
C HIS A 65 2.26 21.07 -9.71
N ASP A 66 1.87 21.83 -8.69
CA ASP A 66 2.78 22.18 -7.59
C ASP A 66 3.06 20.95 -6.72
N PHE A 67 2.03 20.16 -6.43
CA PHE A 67 2.16 18.94 -5.63
C PHE A 67 3.10 17.92 -6.28
N ILE A 68 2.95 17.62 -7.57
CA ILE A 68 3.81 16.64 -8.24
C ILE A 68 5.28 17.08 -8.31
N ASN A 69 5.55 18.39 -8.28
CA ASN A 69 6.90 18.94 -8.28
C ASN A 69 7.43 19.21 -6.86
N ASN A 70 6.61 18.95 -5.83
CA ASN A 70 7.02 19.16 -4.45
C ASN A 70 8.10 18.13 -4.04
N PRO A 71 9.16 18.53 -3.30
CA PRO A 71 10.19 17.62 -2.83
C PRO A 71 9.65 16.38 -2.10
N MET A 72 8.57 16.55 -1.34
CA MET A 72 7.94 15.48 -0.57
C MET A 72 7.24 14.47 -1.48
N ALA A 73 6.58 14.93 -2.56
CA ALA A 73 6.04 14.03 -3.59
C ALA A 73 7.16 13.31 -4.37
N HIS A 74 8.25 14.01 -4.70
CA HIS A 74 9.46 13.40 -5.30
C HIS A 74 10.11 12.35 -4.41
N ASP A 75 9.99 12.47 -3.09
CA ASP A 75 10.55 11.52 -2.15
C ASP A 75 9.67 10.29 -1.93
N LEU A 76 8.35 10.47 -1.84
CA LEU A 76 7.43 9.42 -1.38
C LEU A 76 6.52 8.84 -2.46
N ILE A 77 6.12 9.65 -3.45
CA ILE A 77 5.06 9.29 -4.40
C ILE A 77 5.64 8.84 -5.74
N HIS A 78 6.60 9.59 -6.28
CA HIS A 78 7.25 9.24 -7.54
C HIS A 78 7.95 7.88 -7.45
N ASN A 79 7.57 6.96 -8.33
CA ASN A 79 8.02 5.55 -8.33
C ASN A 79 7.79 4.80 -7.00
N GLY A 80 6.81 5.25 -6.19
CA GLY A 80 6.59 4.73 -4.85
C GLY A 80 6.37 3.21 -4.81
N ALA A 81 5.58 2.66 -5.74
CA ALA A 81 5.35 1.22 -5.83
C ALA A 81 6.65 0.43 -6.11
N THR A 82 7.47 0.90 -7.06
CA THR A 82 8.76 0.29 -7.38
C THR A 82 9.69 0.29 -6.19
N PHE A 83 9.81 1.42 -5.49
CA PHE A 83 10.65 1.50 -4.28
C PHE A 83 10.11 0.66 -3.13
N GLN A 84 8.79 0.56 -2.97
CA GLN A 84 8.18 -0.30 -1.96
C GLN A 84 8.52 -1.77 -2.19
N VAL A 85 8.36 -2.27 -3.41
CA VAL A 85 8.68 -3.67 -3.74
C VAL A 85 10.19 -3.93 -3.68
N ALA A 86 11.01 -2.99 -4.16
CA ALA A 86 12.46 -3.07 -4.05
C ALA A 86 12.96 -3.00 -2.60
N GLY A 87 12.13 -2.57 -1.65
CA GLY A 87 12.52 -2.37 -0.25
C GLY A 87 13.47 -1.20 -0.08
N LEU A 88 13.28 -0.13 -0.84
CA LEU A 88 14.08 1.10 -0.82
C LEU A 88 13.22 2.30 -0.39
N THR A 89 12.44 2.15 0.67
CA THR A 89 11.61 3.23 1.23
C THR A 89 12.28 3.83 2.47
N ASN A 90 11.75 4.93 2.97
CA ASN A 90 12.22 5.51 4.24
C ASN A 90 11.91 4.64 5.48
N ASN A 91 11.14 3.56 5.32
CA ASN A 91 10.89 2.56 6.36
C ASN A 91 11.75 1.31 6.19
N SER A 92 12.68 1.29 5.22
CA SER A 92 13.61 0.17 5.05
C SER A 92 14.55 0.03 6.25
N CYS A 93 14.85 -1.21 6.63
CA CYS A 93 15.68 -1.51 7.79
C CYS A 93 17.18 -1.22 7.56
N LEU A 94 17.62 -1.22 6.30
CA LEU A 94 19.01 -0.98 5.92
C LEU A 94 19.26 0.52 5.76
N ALA A 95 20.34 1.02 6.35
CA ALA A 95 20.67 2.45 6.29
C ALA A 95 20.95 2.89 4.85
N GLU A 96 21.61 2.02 4.08
CA GLU A 96 21.99 2.22 2.68
C GLU A 96 20.78 2.34 1.75
N SER A 97 19.61 1.82 2.14
CA SER A 97 18.39 1.94 1.33
C SER A 97 18.01 3.40 1.07
N ASN A 98 18.23 4.28 2.06
CA ASN A 98 17.96 5.70 1.91
C ASN A 98 18.95 6.37 0.95
N GLU A 99 20.23 6.02 1.05
CA GLU A 99 21.28 6.55 0.17
C GLU A 99 21.08 6.11 -1.27
N ILE A 100 20.78 4.83 -1.50
CA ILE A 100 20.49 4.27 -2.82
C ILE A 100 19.26 4.96 -3.42
N ARG A 101 18.20 5.18 -2.63
CA ARG A 101 17.00 5.88 -3.11
C ARG A 101 17.32 7.30 -3.56
N LEU A 102 18.09 8.05 -2.78
CA LEU A 102 18.51 9.41 -3.14
C LEU A 102 19.36 9.40 -4.43
N CYS A 103 20.34 8.51 -4.51
CA CYS A 103 21.21 8.35 -5.67
C CYS A 103 20.43 8.04 -6.95
N VAL A 104 19.44 7.13 -6.89
CA VAL A 104 18.60 6.77 -8.04
C VAL A 104 17.70 7.94 -8.47
N ARG A 105 17.26 8.78 -7.53
CA ARG A 105 16.50 9.99 -7.85
C ARG A 105 17.36 11.04 -8.56
N GLU A 106 18.59 11.22 -8.11
CA GLU A 106 19.55 12.16 -8.73
C GLU A 106 20.06 11.66 -10.09
N HIS A 107 20.11 10.35 -10.28
CA HIS A 107 20.59 9.71 -11.50
C HIS A 107 19.54 8.77 -12.09
N PRO A 108 18.58 9.29 -12.89
CA PRO A 108 17.49 8.49 -13.47
C PRO A 108 17.95 7.26 -14.27
N SER A 109 19.16 7.28 -14.82
CA SER A 109 19.77 6.13 -15.51
C SER A 109 19.90 4.90 -14.61
N LEU A 110 20.07 5.08 -13.30
CA LEU A 110 20.15 4.00 -12.32
C LEU A 110 18.78 3.38 -12.00
N GLY A 111 17.69 4.07 -12.34
CA GLY A 111 16.33 3.60 -12.09
C GLY A 111 16.02 2.26 -12.74
N ARG A 112 16.71 1.93 -13.85
CA ARG A 112 16.55 0.64 -14.54
C ARG A 112 16.96 -0.54 -13.66
N HIS A 113 18.05 -0.41 -12.90
CA HIS A 113 18.51 -1.46 -11.99
C HIS A 113 17.51 -1.69 -10.85
N VAL A 114 16.94 -0.61 -10.30
CA VAL A 114 15.91 -0.72 -9.26
C VAL A 114 14.64 -1.39 -9.81
N LEU A 115 14.24 -1.03 -11.03
CA LEU A 115 13.11 -1.66 -11.70
C LEU A 115 13.32 -3.16 -11.91
N ASP A 116 14.51 -3.58 -12.32
CA ASP A 116 14.84 -5.00 -12.53
C ASP A 116 14.77 -5.79 -11.21
N VAL A 117 15.26 -5.22 -10.11
CA VAL A 117 15.12 -5.82 -8.77
C VAL A 117 13.65 -5.91 -8.36
N ALA A 118 12.87 -4.86 -8.58
CA ALA A 118 11.44 -4.84 -8.23
C ALA A 118 10.66 -5.90 -9.02
N LYS A 119 10.92 -6.02 -10.33
CA LYS A 119 10.31 -7.06 -11.18
C LYS A 119 10.64 -8.47 -10.69
N LYS A 120 11.93 -8.75 -10.46
CA LYS A 120 12.35 -10.06 -9.95
C LYS A 120 11.64 -10.40 -8.63
N ARG A 121 11.52 -9.43 -7.72
CA ARG A 121 10.78 -9.64 -6.47
C ARG A 121 9.29 -9.88 -6.69
N LEU A 122 8.66 -9.22 -7.65
CA LEU A 122 7.26 -9.49 -8.01
C LEU A 122 7.10 -10.91 -8.58
N ASP A 123 8.03 -11.35 -9.43
CA ASP A 123 8.02 -12.70 -10.02
C ASP A 123 8.16 -13.78 -8.93
N ASP A 124 8.91 -13.48 -7.86
CA ASP A 124 9.11 -14.37 -6.71
C ASP A 124 7.96 -14.32 -5.68
N MET A 125 7.00 -13.38 -5.80
CA MET A 125 5.83 -13.33 -4.91
C MET A 125 4.82 -14.41 -5.26
N LEU A 126 4.26 -15.07 -4.24
CA LEU A 126 3.19 -16.07 -4.40
C LEU A 126 2.01 -15.54 -5.23
N TYR A 127 1.64 -14.28 -4.98
CA TYR A 127 0.50 -13.64 -5.63
C TYR A 127 0.63 -12.11 -5.58
N VAL A 128 0.29 -11.45 -6.68
CA VAL A 128 0.18 -9.99 -6.79
C VAL A 128 -1.16 -9.66 -7.42
N GLY A 129 -1.95 -8.82 -6.73
CA GLY A 129 -3.27 -8.39 -7.21
C GLY A 129 -3.27 -7.00 -7.81
N LEU A 130 -4.23 -6.77 -8.69
CA LEU A 130 -4.49 -5.50 -9.35
C LEU A 130 -5.75 -4.84 -8.74
N THR A 131 -5.68 -3.53 -8.48
CA THR A 131 -6.79 -2.83 -7.81
C THR A 131 -7.95 -2.59 -8.77
N GLU A 132 -7.65 -2.36 -10.05
CA GLU A 132 -8.60 -2.26 -11.15
C GLU A 132 -9.47 -3.52 -11.27
N ASP A 133 -8.89 -4.69 -11.04
CA ASP A 133 -9.56 -6.00 -11.09
C ASP A 133 -9.75 -6.60 -9.70
N HIS A 134 -10.19 -5.79 -8.74
CA HIS A 134 -10.26 -6.17 -7.31
C HIS A 134 -10.98 -7.50 -7.04
N LYS A 135 -12.14 -7.73 -7.67
CA LYS A 135 -12.93 -8.97 -7.46
C LYS A 135 -12.19 -10.21 -7.97
N GLN A 136 -11.62 -10.12 -9.16
CA GLN A 136 -10.85 -11.21 -9.75
C GLN A 136 -9.59 -11.45 -8.92
N SER A 137 -8.91 -10.38 -8.53
CA SER A 137 -7.72 -10.44 -7.71
C SER A 137 -7.95 -11.13 -6.36
N ALA A 138 -9.02 -10.75 -5.66
CA ALA A 138 -9.38 -11.36 -4.38
C ALA A 138 -9.73 -12.86 -4.53
N THR A 139 -10.37 -13.23 -5.64
CA THR A 139 -10.75 -14.62 -5.93
C THR A 139 -9.51 -15.48 -6.24
N MET A 140 -8.59 -14.97 -7.07
CA MET A 140 -7.32 -15.66 -7.37
C MET A 140 -6.47 -15.84 -6.11
N PHE A 141 -6.36 -14.81 -5.28
CA PHE A 141 -5.67 -14.88 -3.99
C PHE A 141 -6.23 -16.00 -3.10
N ALA A 142 -7.56 -16.01 -2.90
CA ALA A 142 -8.23 -17.01 -2.07
C ALA A 142 -7.97 -18.44 -2.58
N ASN A 143 -7.98 -18.65 -3.89
CA ASN A 143 -7.72 -19.94 -4.50
C ASN A 143 -6.26 -20.37 -4.32
N MET A 144 -5.29 -19.47 -4.54
CA MET A 144 -3.86 -19.79 -4.42
C MET A 144 -3.47 -20.09 -2.97
N VAL A 145 -3.88 -19.25 -2.02
CA VAL A 145 -3.59 -19.46 -0.59
C VAL A 145 -4.31 -20.70 -0.07
N GLY A 146 -5.56 -20.92 -0.49
CA GLY A 146 -6.29 -22.14 -0.16
C GLY A 146 -5.56 -23.40 -0.64
N ALA A 147 -5.06 -23.41 -1.88
CA ALA A 147 -4.29 -24.52 -2.42
C ALA A 147 -2.96 -24.74 -1.68
N GLN A 148 -2.24 -23.67 -1.32
CA GLN A 148 -0.98 -23.79 -0.59
C GLN A 148 -1.17 -24.36 0.82
N VAL A 149 -2.16 -23.86 1.57
CA VAL A 149 -2.48 -24.40 2.91
C VAL A 149 -2.84 -25.88 2.82
N LEU A 150 -3.65 -26.27 1.83
CA LEU A 150 -3.99 -27.67 1.61
C LEU A 150 -2.74 -28.52 1.30
N SER A 151 -1.84 -28.02 0.45
CA SER A 151 -0.58 -28.72 0.14
C SER A 151 0.30 -28.90 1.39
N GLU A 152 0.46 -27.85 2.20
CA GLU A 152 1.26 -27.90 3.43
C GLU A 152 0.65 -28.87 4.46
N THR A 153 -0.67 -28.86 4.63
CA THR A 153 -1.35 -29.82 5.52
C THR A 153 -1.19 -31.26 5.04
N LEU A 154 -1.27 -31.52 3.73
CA LEU A 154 -1.09 -32.85 3.17
C LEU A 154 0.36 -33.35 3.34
N SER A 155 1.36 -32.49 3.13
CA SER A 155 2.76 -32.85 3.37
C SER A 155 3.05 -33.19 4.84
N LEU A 156 2.45 -32.45 5.78
CA LEU A 156 2.59 -32.74 7.22
C LEU A 156 1.97 -34.08 7.60
N HIS A 157 0.82 -34.43 7.00
CA HIS A 157 0.19 -35.73 7.23
C HIS A 157 0.99 -36.91 6.66
N THR A 158 1.71 -36.72 5.55
CA THR A 158 2.58 -37.78 4.98
C THR A 158 3.89 -37.98 5.75
N ASP A 159 4.41 -36.95 6.41
CA ASP A 159 5.61 -37.07 7.24
C ASP A 159 5.34 -37.84 8.54
N ASP A 160 4.15 -37.66 9.14
CA ASP A 160 3.69 -38.42 10.31
C ASP A 160 3.34 -39.90 10.01
N GLU A 161 3.02 -40.23 8.76
CA GLU A 161 2.67 -41.61 8.36
C GLU A 161 3.90 -42.50 8.08
N SER A 162 5.13 -41.97 8.22
CA SER A 162 6.37 -42.73 8.08
C SER A 162 6.78 -43.54 9.33
N THR A 163 5.99 -43.52 10.40
CA THR A 163 6.11 -44.45 11.55
C THR A 163 4.77 -44.98 12.04
N ASN A 164 4.12 -45.85 11.26
CA ASN A 164 3.71 -47.20 11.71
C ASN A 164 2.61 -47.78 10.83
N SER A 165 2.88 -49.02 10.45
CA SER A 165 2.06 -49.93 9.67
C SER A 165 0.59 -50.09 10.14
N THR A 166 -0.27 -50.22 9.12
CA THR A 166 -1.52 -51.00 9.08
C THR A 166 -2.80 -50.38 9.64
N GLY A 167 -3.61 -49.84 8.73
CA GLY A 167 -5.04 -50.12 8.65
C GLY A 167 -5.97 -49.06 9.22
N SER A 168 -6.62 -48.28 8.34
CA SER A 168 -8.07 -48.02 8.36
C SER A 168 -8.49 -47.16 7.16
N LYS A 169 -9.70 -47.41 6.67
CA LYS A 169 -10.30 -46.85 5.44
C LYS A 169 -10.54 -45.34 5.54
N PRO A 170 -10.45 -44.58 4.44
CA PRO A 170 -10.78 -43.16 4.46
C PRO A 170 -12.31 -42.98 4.50
N TYR A 171 -12.80 -42.29 5.55
CA TYR A 171 -14.13 -41.71 5.55
C TYR A 171 -14.12 -40.41 4.75
N SER A 172 -15.25 -40.20 4.09
CA SER A 172 -15.44 -39.39 2.89
C SER A 172 -16.00 -37.99 3.17
N SER A 173 -15.89 -37.15 2.14
CA SER A 173 -16.87 -36.14 1.70
C SER A 173 -16.77 -34.73 2.29
N ILE A 174 -16.26 -33.79 1.49
CA ILE A 174 -16.77 -32.41 1.48
C ILE A 174 -17.39 -32.17 0.10
N ASN A 175 -18.72 -32.17 0.08
CA ASN A 175 -19.53 -31.81 -1.09
C ASN A 175 -19.36 -30.31 -1.39
N LEU A 176 -18.73 -29.99 -2.51
CA LEU A 176 -18.89 -28.69 -3.17
C LEU A 176 -19.83 -28.88 -4.37
N GLN A 177 -21.12 -28.88 -4.08
CA GLN A 177 -22.18 -28.77 -5.09
C GLN A 177 -22.81 -27.38 -5.02
N ASN A 178 -22.42 -26.54 -5.99
CA ASN A 178 -23.25 -25.58 -6.73
C ASN A 178 -22.28 -24.69 -7.53
N ARG A 179 -22.42 -24.41 -8.82
CA ARG A 179 -23.39 -24.81 -9.85
C ARG A 179 -22.73 -24.36 -11.17
N GLN A 180 -22.71 -25.20 -12.19
CA GLN A 180 -22.32 -24.78 -13.52
C GLN A 180 -23.34 -23.78 -14.10
N SER A 181 -22.78 -22.84 -14.85
CA SER A 181 -23.38 -21.97 -15.87
C SER A 181 -24.34 -22.67 -16.84
N GLY A 182 -25.31 -21.92 -17.38
CA GLY A 182 -26.01 -22.29 -18.60
C GLY A 182 -27.15 -21.35 -19.01
N SER A 183 -26.88 -20.51 -20.02
CA SER A 183 -27.75 -20.10 -21.14
C SER A 183 -29.23 -19.72 -20.90
N ASN A 184 -29.52 -18.44 -21.14
CA ASN A 184 -30.28 -17.99 -22.33
C ASN A 184 -30.03 -16.50 -22.58
#